data_AF-E0NHN8-F1
#
_entry.id   AF-E0NHN8-F1
#
_cell.length_a   1.000
_cell.length_b   1.000
_cell.length_c   1.000
_cell.angle_alpha   90.00
_cell.angle_beta   90.00
_cell.angle_gamma   90.00
#
_symmetry.space_group_name_H-M   'P 1'
#
loop_
_entity.id
_entity.type
_entity.pdbx_description
1 polymer ?
#
loop_
_entity_poly.entity_id
_entity_poly.type
_entity_poly.pdbx_seq_one_letter_code
_entity_poly.pdbx_strand_id
1 'polypeptide(L)'
;MGTFQPLIPDSEFSHIVLNDMVLINEWFKKKDILKKNFKKYFSLKYGVRRLISAATTLPFNELVGFYDGHLPTPYLKKTYTEVVEKAAKQVQKTNENNFRKSSDINHWLIRYYEYCTGKFIPRNSDFGCFFELSDYKKFRSSIEQSKHKMVCINDIDDEIAERGKEVLRESLAKKFPQKSSFEI
;
A
#
# COMPACT_ATOMS: atom_id res chain seq x y z
N MET A 1 5.31 -2.94 4.43
CA MET A 1 5.25 -4.36 4.83
C MET A 1 5.24 -5.17 3.55
N GLY A 2 6.16 -6.10 3.32
CA GLY A 2 6.21 -6.89 2.07
C GLY A 2 5.93 -8.36 2.31
N THR A 3 4.65 -8.74 2.30
CA THR A 3 4.22 -10.15 2.44
C THR A 3 3.17 -10.49 1.36
N PHE A 4 2.96 -11.78 1.10
CA PHE A 4 2.01 -12.24 0.09
C PHE A 4 0.58 -12.20 0.62
N GLN A 5 -0.34 -11.85 -0.27
CA GLN A 5 -1.78 -11.96 -0.04
C GLN A 5 -2.43 -12.15 -1.42
N PRO A 6 -3.41 -13.06 -1.57
CA PRO A 6 -4.17 -13.14 -2.81
C PRO A 6 -4.80 -11.80 -3.16
N LEU A 7 -4.67 -11.37 -4.41
CA LEU A 7 -5.42 -10.23 -4.93
C LEU A 7 -6.92 -10.55 -4.89
N ILE A 8 -7.71 -9.64 -4.33
CA ILE A 8 -9.16 -9.75 -4.29
C ILE A 8 -9.72 -8.77 -5.34
N PRO A 9 -10.40 -9.26 -6.38
CA PRO A 9 -11.01 -8.40 -7.40
C PRO A 9 -12.39 -7.92 -6.93
N ASP A 10 -12.42 -6.86 -6.12
CA ASP A 10 -13.64 -6.29 -5.53
C ASP A 10 -14.08 -4.97 -6.16
N SER A 11 -13.26 -4.37 -7.03
CA SER A 11 -13.51 -3.06 -7.61
C SER A 11 -12.86 -2.92 -8.98
N GLU A 12 -13.25 -1.88 -9.73
CA GLU A 12 -12.60 -1.57 -11.01
C GLU A 12 -11.09 -1.29 -10.85
N PHE A 13 -10.69 -0.77 -9.68
CA PHE A 13 -9.28 -0.55 -9.36
C PHE A 13 -8.48 -1.85 -9.33
N SER A 14 -9.12 -2.99 -9.00
CA SER A 14 -8.47 -4.29 -9.00
C SER A 14 -7.92 -4.70 -10.37
N HIS A 15 -8.48 -4.20 -11.48
CA HIS A 15 -7.92 -4.43 -12.82
C HIS A 15 -6.52 -3.83 -12.97
N ILE A 16 -6.28 -2.65 -12.39
CA ILE A 16 -4.99 -1.96 -12.47
C ILE A 16 -3.95 -2.72 -11.64
N VAL A 17 -4.35 -3.17 -10.45
CA VAL A 17 -3.48 -4.02 -9.62
C VAL A 17 -3.16 -5.35 -10.32
N LEU A 18 -4.13 -5.91 -11.04
CA LEU A 18 -3.90 -7.11 -11.85
C LEU A 18 -2.91 -6.85 -12.98
N ASN A 19 -3.00 -5.72 -13.68
CA ASN A 19 -2.02 -5.34 -14.71
C ASN A 19 -0.61 -5.21 -14.13
N ASP A 20 -0.47 -4.61 -12.94
CA ASP A 20 0.82 -4.55 -12.24
C ASP A 20 1.33 -5.98 -11.93
N MET A 21 0.46 -6.87 -11.47
CA MET A 21 0.81 -8.25 -11.14
C MET A 21 1.19 -9.10 -12.37
N VAL A 22 0.62 -8.82 -13.54
CA VAL A 22 1.02 -9.45 -14.81
C VAL A 22 2.48 -9.11 -15.10
N LEU A 23 2.84 -7.82 -15.10
CA LEU A 23 4.23 -7.38 -15.33
C LEU A 23 5.19 -7.97 -14.30
N ILE A 24 4.80 -8.03 -13.03
CA ILE A 24 5.62 -8.61 -11.97
C ILE A 24 5.87 -10.11 -12.19
N ASN A 25 4.85 -10.87 -12.61
CA ASN A 25 5.03 -12.29 -12.91
C ASN A 25 5.83 -12.53 -14.21
N GLU A 26 5.81 -11.61 -15.17
CA GLU A 26 6.70 -11.65 -16.34
C GLU A 26 8.18 -11.46 -15.95
N TRP A 27 8.45 -10.60 -14.98
CA TRP A 27 9.83 -10.24 -14.61
C TRP A 27 10.44 -11.15 -13.55
N PHE A 28 9.61 -11.78 -12.71
CA PHE A 28 10.11 -12.53 -11.54
C PHE A 28 9.44 -13.88 -11.38
N LYS A 29 10.23 -14.85 -10.91
CA LYS A 29 9.75 -16.16 -10.47
C LYS A 29 9.67 -16.19 -8.95
N LYS A 30 8.51 -16.56 -8.40
CA LYS A 30 8.28 -16.66 -6.95
C LYS A 30 9.29 -17.54 -6.22
N LYS A 31 9.70 -18.65 -6.84
CA LYS A 31 10.70 -19.57 -6.28
C LYS A 31 12.03 -18.86 -6.00
N ASP A 32 12.48 -18.00 -6.92
CA ASP A 32 13.73 -17.25 -6.77
C ASP A 32 13.62 -16.16 -5.70
N ILE A 33 12.46 -15.51 -5.61
CA ILE A 33 12.15 -14.52 -4.57
C ILE A 33 12.20 -15.17 -3.19
N LEU A 34 11.49 -16.30 -3.01
CA LEU A 34 11.44 -17.01 -1.75
C LEU A 34 12.83 -17.54 -1.34
N LYS A 35 13.59 -18.11 -2.28
CA LYS A 35 14.96 -18.59 -2.02
C LYS A 35 15.86 -17.50 -1.43
N LYS A 36 15.72 -16.25 -1.89
CA LYS A 36 16.53 -15.12 -1.43
C LYS A 36 15.97 -14.42 -0.19
N ASN A 37 14.64 -14.33 -0.06
CA ASN A 37 13.98 -13.41 0.86
C ASN A 37 12.97 -14.06 1.82
N PHE A 38 12.95 -15.40 1.96
CA PHE A 38 11.94 -16.13 2.76
C PHE A 38 11.63 -15.49 4.12
N LYS A 39 12.66 -15.20 4.92
CA LYS A 39 12.52 -14.62 6.28
C LYS A 39 11.85 -13.23 6.27
N LYS A 40 11.96 -12.48 5.17
CA LYS A 40 11.28 -11.19 5.02
C LYS A 40 9.79 -11.35 4.73
N TYR A 41 9.41 -12.36 3.94
CA TYR A 41 8.00 -12.61 3.59
C TYR A 41 7.21 -13.26 4.74
N PHE A 42 7.86 -14.07 5.57
CA PHE A 42 7.26 -14.78 6.71
C PHE A 42 7.72 -14.24 8.07
N SER A 43 7.81 -12.92 8.20
CA SER A 43 8.22 -12.29 9.46
C SER A 43 7.08 -12.26 10.50
N LEU A 44 7.38 -12.67 11.74
CA LEU A 44 6.43 -12.61 12.87
C LEU A 44 5.89 -11.19 13.13
N LYS A 45 6.61 -10.14 12.70
CA LYS A 45 6.16 -8.74 12.79
C LYS A 45 4.83 -8.48 12.08
N TYR A 46 4.42 -9.34 11.14
CA TYR A 46 3.21 -9.14 10.35
C TYR A 46 1.93 -9.58 11.09
N GLY A 47 2.07 -10.35 12.16
CA GLY A 47 0.98 -10.98 12.89
C GLY A 47 0.48 -12.26 12.20
N VAL A 48 -0.12 -13.15 13.00
CA VAL A 48 -0.49 -14.51 12.60
C VAL A 48 -1.42 -14.54 11.39
N ARG A 49 -2.45 -13.67 11.35
CA ARG A 49 -3.41 -13.61 10.23
C ARG A 49 -2.72 -13.40 8.87
N ARG A 50 -1.74 -12.49 8.80
CA ARG A 50 -1.02 -12.20 7.55
C ARG A 50 -0.07 -13.33 7.18
N LEU A 51 0.56 -13.98 8.16
CA LEU A 51 1.39 -15.16 7.90
C LEU A 51 0.59 -16.33 7.35
N ILE A 52 -0.60 -16.58 7.89
CA ILE A 52 -1.53 -17.59 7.36
C ILE A 52 -1.90 -17.23 5.92
N SER A 53 -2.29 -15.98 5.67
CA SER A 53 -2.63 -15.52 4.32
C SER A 53 -1.46 -15.64 3.33
N ALA A 54 -0.21 -15.45 3.76
CA ALA A 54 0.95 -15.66 2.91
C ALA A 54 1.20 -17.15 2.66
N ALA A 55 0.99 -17.99 3.67
CA ALA A 55 1.17 -19.44 3.59
C ALA A 55 0.18 -20.09 2.62
N THR A 56 -1.08 -19.64 2.58
CA THR A 56 -2.07 -20.15 1.61
C THR A 56 -1.66 -19.91 0.16
N THR A 57 -0.76 -18.96 -0.10
CA THR A 57 -0.25 -18.72 -1.45
C THR A 57 0.83 -19.70 -1.86
N LEU A 58 1.51 -20.40 -0.93
CA LEU A 58 2.70 -21.22 -1.24
C LEU A 58 2.50 -22.28 -2.34
N PRO A 59 1.33 -22.94 -2.49
CA PRO A 59 1.12 -23.93 -3.55
C PRO A 59 1.20 -23.38 -4.98
N PHE A 60 0.93 -22.08 -5.19
CA PHE A 60 0.99 -21.46 -6.51
C PHE A 60 2.44 -21.19 -6.93
N ASN A 61 2.78 -21.46 -8.19
CA ASN A 61 4.12 -21.15 -8.72
C ASN A 61 4.29 -19.64 -8.97
N GLU A 62 3.19 -18.97 -9.27
CA GLU A 62 3.08 -17.56 -9.59
C GLU A 62 2.85 -16.71 -8.33
N LEU A 63 3.15 -15.42 -8.44
CA LEU A 63 2.81 -14.42 -7.44
C LEU A 63 1.32 -14.06 -7.62
N VAL A 64 0.50 -14.43 -6.64
CA VAL A 64 -0.95 -14.19 -6.63
C VAL A 64 -1.35 -12.82 -6.09
N GLY A 65 -0.38 -12.06 -5.54
CA GLY A 65 -0.58 -10.72 -5.00
C GLY A 65 0.31 -10.43 -3.78
N PHE A 66 0.19 -9.19 -3.29
CA PHE A 66 0.88 -8.70 -2.09
C PHE A 66 -0.11 -8.00 -1.16
N TYR A 67 0.18 -8.04 0.13
CA TYR A 67 -0.57 -7.28 1.13
C TYR A 67 -0.46 -5.77 0.87
N ASP A 68 -1.61 -5.12 0.69
CA ASP A 68 -1.74 -3.67 0.68
C ASP A 68 -2.26 -3.19 2.04
N GLY A 69 -1.53 -2.26 2.66
CA GLY A 69 -1.89 -1.71 3.97
C GLY A 69 -2.61 -0.38 3.94
N HIS A 70 -2.86 0.19 2.75
CA HIS A 70 -3.33 1.56 2.53
C HIS A 70 -2.56 2.60 3.37
N LEU A 71 -1.22 2.45 3.38
CA LEU A 71 -0.30 3.38 4.04
C LEU A 71 0.66 3.99 3.02
N PRO A 72 1.18 5.21 3.29
CA PRO A 72 2.30 5.78 2.57
C PRO A 72 3.42 4.76 2.37
N THR A 73 3.77 4.55 1.11
CA THR A 73 4.82 3.61 0.73
C THR A 73 6.09 4.37 0.37
N PRO A 74 7.22 4.13 1.06
CA PRO A 74 8.49 4.72 0.67
C PRO A 74 9.04 4.01 -0.58
N TYR A 75 9.56 4.78 -1.54
CA TYR A 75 10.23 4.26 -2.74
C TYR A 75 11.67 4.74 -2.80
N LEU A 76 12.56 3.88 -3.28
CA LEU A 76 13.89 4.32 -3.70
C LEU A 76 13.78 4.99 -5.07
N LYS A 77 14.32 6.20 -5.20
CA LYS A 77 14.38 6.93 -6.48
C LYS A 77 14.96 6.06 -7.60
N LYS A 78 16.03 5.31 -7.30
CA LYS A 78 16.65 4.37 -8.24
C LYS A 78 15.66 3.30 -8.73
N THR A 79 14.90 2.68 -7.82
CA THR A 79 13.92 1.66 -8.23
C THR A 79 12.77 2.29 -9.02
N TYR A 80 12.35 3.50 -8.66
CA TYR A 80 11.32 4.24 -9.39
C TYR A 80 11.74 4.43 -10.86
N THR A 81 12.92 5.00 -11.10
CA THR A 81 13.47 5.21 -12.44
C THR A 81 13.58 3.88 -13.22
N GLU A 82 14.16 2.85 -12.60
CA GLU A 82 14.34 1.52 -13.19
C GLU A 82 13.01 0.90 -13.64
N VAL A 83 11.96 0.99 -12.81
CA VAL A 83 10.65 0.42 -13.12
C VAL A 83 9.93 1.22 -14.20
N VAL A 84 10.00 2.55 -14.16
CA VAL A 84 9.39 3.41 -15.18
C VAL A 84 10.04 3.17 -16.55
N GLU A 85 11.35 3.05 -16.61
CA GLU A 85 12.06 2.70 -17.85
C GLU A 85 11.68 1.30 -18.33
N LYS A 86 11.62 0.32 -17.41
CA LYS A 86 11.27 -1.07 -17.74
C LYS A 86 9.83 -1.23 -18.25
N ALA A 87 8.90 -0.43 -17.74
CA ALA A 87 7.49 -0.41 -18.12
C ALA A 87 7.12 0.81 -18.97
N ALA A 88 8.08 1.39 -19.71
CA ALA A 88 7.89 2.67 -20.39
C ALA A 88 6.65 2.71 -21.30
N LYS A 89 6.38 1.62 -22.04
CA LYS A 89 5.20 1.51 -22.90
C LYS A 89 3.89 1.56 -22.10
N GLN A 90 3.83 0.86 -20.98
CA GLN A 90 2.66 0.83 -20.11
C GLN A 90 2.46 2.17 -19.41
N VAL A 91 3.55 2.79 -18.93
CA VAL A 91 3.52 4.13 -18.33
C VAL A 91 3.02 5.16 -19.33
N GLN A 92 3.53 5.15 -20.56
CA GLN A 92 3.08 6.06 -21.62
C GLN A 92 1.58 5.90 -21.87
N LYS A 93 1.11 4.66 -22.05
CA LYS A 93 -0.31 4.36 -22.28
C LYS A 93 -1.21 4.84 -21.13
N THR A 94 -0.76 4.68 -19.88
CA THR A 94 -1.49 5.19 -18.71
C THR A 94 -1.52 6.72 -18.69
N ASN A 95 -0.41 7.38 -19.03
CA ASN A 95 -0.33 8.85 -19.05
C ASN A 95 -1.13 9.49 -20.20
N GLU A 96 -1.44 8.75 -21.26
CA GLU A 96 -2.33 9.20 -22.34
C GLU A 96 -3.81 9.25 -21.92
N ASN A 97 -4.17 8.66 -20.78
CA ASN A 97 -5.54 8.67 -20.27
C ASN A 97 -5.78 9.87 -19.35
N ASN A 98 -6.80 10.67 -19.65
CA ASN A 98 -7.22 11.79 -18.78
C ASN A 98 -7.83 11.32 -17.46
N PHE A 99 -8.49 10.15 -17.48
CA PHE A 99 -9.09 9.51 -16.32
C PHE A 99 -8.63 8.06 -16.26
N ARG A 100 -8.61 7.53 -15.03
CA ARG A 100 -8.24 6.14 -14.77
C ARG A 100 -9.05 5.18 -15.64
N LYS A 101 -8.36 4.24 -16.28
CA LYS A 101 -8.95 3.12 -17.03
C LYS A 101 -8.49 1.79 -16.46
N SER A 102 -9.31 0.76 -16.64
CA SER A 102 -8.98 -0.62 -16.24
C SER A 102 -7.71 -1.18 -16.88
N SER A 103 -7.26 -0.60 -18.00
CA SER A 103 -6.01 -0.98 -18.67
C SER A 103 -4.76 -0.29 -18.12
N ASP A 104 -4.89 0.58 -17.12
CA ASP A 104 -3.76 1.32 -16.56
C ASP A 104 -2.89 0.42 -15.67
N ILE A 105 -1.66 0.89 -15.44
CA ILE A 105 -0.80 0.45 -14.33
C ILE A 105 -0.77 1.54 -13.26
N ASN A 106 -0.25 1.23 -12.07
CA ASN A 106 -0.07 2.27 -11.06
C ASN A 106 1.29 2.16 -10.32
N HIS A 107 1.52 3.11 -9.41
CA HIS A 107 2.78 3.21 -8.69
C HIS A 107 3.07 2.03 -7.75
N TRP A 108 2.09 1.16 -7.47
CA TRP A 108 2.27 -0.09 -6.73
C TRP A 108 3.14 -1.07 -7.50
N LEU A 109 3.25 -0.96 -8.83
CA LEU A 109 4.23 -1.71 -9.62
C LEU A 109 5.65 -1.53 -9.07
N ILE A 110 6.02 -0.30 -8.69
CA ILE A 110 7.34 0.02 -8.09
C ILE A 110 7.48 -0.67 -6.74
N ARG A 111 6.43 -0.64 -5.93
CA ARG A 111 6.39 -1.32 -4.62
C ARG A 111 6.59 -2.82 -4.77
N TYR A 112 5.89 -3.44 -5.70
CA TYR A 112 5.95 -4.87 -5.95
C TYR A 112 7.32 -5.28 -6.50
N TYR A 113 7.93 -4.43 -7.32
CA TYR A 113 9.32 -4.61 -7.76
C TYR A 113 10.31 -4.57 -6.58
N GLU A 114 10.14 -3.62 -5.64
CA GLU A 114 10.96 -3.58 -4.42
C GLU A 114 10.76 -4.81 -3.54
N TYR A 115 9.55 -5.34 -3.46
CA TYR A 115 9.29 -6.62 -2.79
C TYR A 115 10.07 -7.76 -3.47
N CYS A 116 9.90 -7.92 -4.78
CA CYS A 116 10.54 -8.99 -5.54
C CYS A 116 12.08 -8.92 -5.49
N THR A 117 12.64 -7.71 -5.47
CA THR A 117 14.10 -7.48 -5.35
C THR A 117 14.61 -7.47 -3.91
N GLY A 118 13.73 -7.66 -2.92
CA GLY A 118 14.10 -7.69 -1.51
C GLY A 118 14.47 -6.33 -0.91
N LYS A 119 14.19 -5.23 -1.61
CA LYS A 119 14.45 -3.84 -1.20
C LYS A 119 13.39 -3.32 -0.21
N PHE A 120 13.05 -4.13 0.79
CA PHE A 120 12.12 -3.77 1.85
C PHE A 120 12.55 -4.35 3.21
N ILE A 121 11.99 -3.79 4.28
CA ILE A 121 12.25 -4.21 5.65
C ILE A 121 10.93 -4.63 6.32
N PRO A 122 10.85 -5.82 6.93
CA PRO A 122 9.70 -6.22 7.73
C PRO A 122 9.42 -5.24 8.86
N ARG A 123 8.16 -4.85 9.00
CA ARG A 123 7.67 -3.85 9.94
C ARG A 123 6.45 -4.39 10.68
N ASN A 124 6.24 -3.96 11.92
CA ASN A 124 5.09 -4.36 12.69
C ASN A 124 3.78 -3.87 12.04
N SER A 125 2.72 -4.68 12.16
CA SER A 125 1.41 -4.35 11.62
C SER A 125 0.71 -3.17 12.29
N ASP A 126 1.12 -2.83 13.51
CA ASP A 126 0.61 -1.71 14.30
C ASP A 126 1.30 -0.36 13.97
N PHE A 127 2.26 -0.35 13.03
CA PHE A 127 3.00 0.87 12.72
C PHE A 127 2.09 2.00 12.23
N GLY A 128 1.08 1.66 11.43
CA GLY A 128 0.15 2.63 10.89
C GLY A 128 -1.26 2.06 10.76
N CYS A 129 -2.22 2.96 10.61
CA CYS A 129 -3.62 2.64 10.39
C CYS A 129 -4.22 3.47 9.25
N PHE A 130 -5.27 2.94 8.65
CA PHE A 130 -6.10 3.61 7.66
C PHE A 130 -7.48 3.85 8.27
N PHE A 131 -8.05 5.02 7.99
CA PHE A 131 -9.41 5.41 8.32
C PHE A 131 -10.02 6.16 7.16
N GLU A 132 -11.34 6.19 7.10
CA GLU A 132 -12.09 7.16 6.28
C GLU A 132 -12.55 8.34 7.15
N LEU A 133 -12.97 9.45 6.55
CA LEU A 133 -13.52 10.60 7.31
C LEU A 133 -14.77 10.21 8.14
N SER A 134 -15.54 9.21 7.71
CA SER A 134 -16.67 8.63 8.46
C SER A 134 -16.24 7.97 9.78
N ASP A 135 -14.98 7.53 9.90
CA ASP A 135 -14.42 6.89 11.09
C ASP A 135 -13.95 7.89 12.16
N TYR A 136 -14.51 9.10 12.19
CA TYR A 136 -14.04 10.21 13.04
C TYR A 136 -13.91 9.91 14.52
N LYS A 137 -14.75 9.03 15.06
CA LYS A 137 -14.61 8.56 16.45
C LYS A 137 -13.34 7.72 16.66
N LYS A 138 -13.01 6.86 15.69
CA LYS A 138 -11.85 5.96 15.76
C LYS A 138 -10.54 6.72 15.55
N PHE A 139 -10.47 7.56 14.50
CA PHE A 139 -9.23 8.28 14.22
C PHE A 139 -8.93 9.35 15.27
N ARG A 140 -9.94 9.98 15.88
CA ARG A 140 -9.74 10.92 16.99
C ARG A 140 -8.96 10.27 18.13
N SER A 141 -9.42 9.11 18.58
CA SER A 141 -8.73 8.35 19.63
C SER A 141 -7.32 7.94 19.21
N SER A 142 -7.15 7.52 17.96
CA SER A 142 -5.85 7.14 17.40
C SER A 142 -4.83 8.29 17.43
N ILE A 143 -5.25 9.48 16.99
CA ILE A 143 -4.43 10.70 16.94
C ILE A 143 -4.10 11.19 18.34
N GLU A 144 -5.12 11.42 19.18
CA GLU A 144 -4.93 12.01 20.51
C GLU A 144 -4.02 11.14 21.40
N GLN A 145 -4.16 9.81 21.32
CA GLN A 145 -3.40 8.84 22.12
C GLN A 145 -2.09 8.37 21.44
N SER A 146 -1.80 8.83 20.22
CA SER A 146 -0.62 8.41 19.45
C SER A 146 -0.45 6.89 19.33
N LYS A 147 -1.57 6.18 19.10
CA LYS A 147 -1.59 4.70 19.02
C LYS A 147 -0.69 4.15 17.92
N HIS A 148 -0.56 4.91 16.83
CA HIS A 148 0.20 4.53 15.65
C HIS A 148 1.25 5.58 15.31
N LYS A 149 2.31 5.18 14.62
CA LYS A 149 3.34 6.09 14.11
C LYS A 149 2.88 6.84 12.85
N MET A 150 1.83 6.35 12.21
CA MET A 150 1.28 6.90 10.97
C MET A 150 -0.23 6.68 10.91
N VAL A 151 -0.98 7.69 10.52
CA VAL A 151 -2.43 7.62 10.33
C VAL A 151 -2.73 8.12 8.92
N CYS A 152 -3.31 7.27 8.08
CA CYS A 152 -3.85 7.64 6.78
C CYS A 152 -5.35 7.85 6.93
N ILE A 153 -5.86 9.00 6.49
CA ILE A 153 -7.28 9.34 6.54
C ILE A 153 -7.70 9.65 5.11
N ASN A 154 -8.59 8.84 4.56
CA ASN A 154 -9.13 9.05 3.22
C ASN A 154 -10.40 9.92 3.26
N ASP A 155 -10.57 10.71 2.22
CA ASP A 155 -11.82 11.39 1.95
C ASP A 155 -12.90 10.41 1.46
N ILE A 156 -14.15 10.82 1.63
CA ILE A 156 -15.34 10.11 1.14
C ILE A 156 -16.33 11.16 0.66
N ASP A 157 -17.16 10.81 -0.32
CA ASP A 157 -18.24 11.65 -0.81
C ASP A 157 -19.51 11.36 0.01
N ASP A 158 -19.56 11.94 1.22
CA ASP A 158 -20.62 11.72 2.21
C ASP A 158 -20.82 13.01 3.04
N GLU A 159 -22.06 13.33 3.40
CA GLU A 159 -22.38 14.43 4.33
C GLU A 159 -21.66 14.27 5.69
N ILE A 160 -21.44 13.03 6.12
CA ILE A 160 -20.70 12.71 7.35
C ILE A 160 -19.23 13.18 7.26
N ALA A 161 -18.68 13.32 6.05
CA ALA A 161 -17.29 13.74 5.84
C ALA A 161 -17.01 15.13 6.41
N GLU A 162 -17.97 16.07 6.36
CA GLU A 162 -17.79 17.40 6.94
C GLU A 162 -17.57 17.33 8.45
N ARG A 163 -18.35 16.49 9.14
CA ARG A 163 -18.12 16.23 10.57
C ARG A 163 -16.75 15.59 10.80
N GLY A 164 -16.33 14.67 9.93
CA GLY A 164 -14.99 14.10 9.98
C GLY A 164 -13.88 15.16 9.86
N LYS A 165 -14.01 16.11 8.93
CA LYS A 165 -13.06 17.20 8.72
C LYS A 165 -12.95 18.10 9.96
N GLU A 166 -14.08 18.46 10.58
CA GLU A 166 -14.08 19.23 11.83
C GLU A 166 -13.33 18.50 12.95
N VAL A 167 -13.69 17.24 13.20
CA VAL A 167 -13.06 16.42 14.25
C VAL A 167 -11.56 16.24 13.98
N LEU A 168 -11.15 16.10 12.72
CA LEU A 168 -9.75 16.00 12.35
C LEU A 168 -8.99 17.29 12.67
N ARG A 169 -9.52 18.46 12.30
CA ARG A 169 -8.93 19.77 12.62
C ARG A 169 -8.79 19.96 14.12
N GLU A 170 -9.84 19.67 14.89
CA GLU A 170 -9.82 19.74 16.35
C GLU A 170 -8.76 18.81 16.96
N SER A 171 -8.70 17.56 16.49
CA SER A 171 -7.76 16.55 16.99
C SER A 171 -6.30 16.95 16.70
N LEU A 172 -6.03 17.46 15.50
CA LEU A 172 -4.70 17.93 15.11
C LEU A 172 -4.30 19.18 15.88
N ALA A 173 -5.16 20.20 15.98
CA ALA A 173 -4.87 21.44 16.72
C ALA A 173 -4.62 21.17 18.21
N LYS A 174 -5.37 20.23 18.81
CA LYS A 174 -5.16 19.79 20.19
C LYS A 174 -3.81 19.07 20.38
N LYS A 175 -3.42 18.22 19.44
CA LYS A 175 -2.21 17.37 19.56
C LYS A 175 -0.94 18.09 19.13
N PHE A 176 -1.03 18.93 18.11
CA PHE A 176 0.05 19.63 17.44
C PHE A 176 -0.32 21.13 17.36
N PRO A 177 -0.09 21.89 18.44
CA PRO A 177 -0.48 23.30 18.49
C PRO A 177 0.34 24.20 17.56
N GLN A 178 1.51 23.73 17.12
CA GLN A 178 2.34 24.38 16.12
C GLN A 178 2.13 23.70 14.78
N LYS A 179 1.86 24.51 13.75
CA LYS A 179 1.75 24.03 12.37
C LYS A 179 3.07 23.44 11.89
N SER A 180 2.98 22.37 11.11
CA SER A 180 4.07 21.81 10.35
C SER A 180 4.55 22.79 9.26
N SER A 181 5.82 22.69 8.86
CA SER A 181 6.36 23.44 7.70
C SER A 181 5.73 23.02 6.36
N PHE A 182 4.94 21.95 6.35
CA PHE A 182 4.21 21.46 5.19
C PHE A 182 2.73 21.87 5.19
N GLU A 183 2.25 22.52 6.26
CA GLU A 183 0.91 23.11 6.30
C GLU A 183 0.97 24.48 5.60
N ILE A 184 0.22 24.61 4.49
CA ILE A 184 0.06 25.85 3.71
C ILE A 184 -1.01 26.72 4.36
#